data_AF-A0A2V8V3F0-F1
#
_entry.id   AF-A0A2V8V3F0-F1
#
_cell.length_a   1.000
_cell.length_b   1.000
_cell.length_c   1.000
_cell.angle_alpha   90.00
_cell.angle_beta   90.00
_cell.angle_gamma   90.00
#
_symmetry.space_group_name_H-M   'P 1'
#
loop_
_entity.id
_entity.type
_entity.pdbx_description
1 polymer ?
#
loop_
_entity_poly.entity_id
_entity_poly.type
_entity_poly.pdbx_seq_one_letter_code
_entity_poly.pdbx_strand_id
1 'polypeptide(L)' 'MTNDFEGLGRQLASRDNHALILVGRLRPGISEKSGDAQLTAVASQMAKAYPGENKDQTFIVRPLSRLGITPPR' A
#
# COMPACT_ATOMS: atom_id res chain seq x y z
N MET A 1 -5.89 -19.27 7.43
CA MET A 1 -5.63 -17.88 7.04
C MET A 1 -6.05 -17.80 5.57
N THR A 2 -7.15 -17.11 5.26
CA THR A 2 -7.63 -16.97 3.88
C THR A 2 -6.85 -15.85 3.21
N ASN A 3 -6.32 -16.10 2.03
CA ASN A 3 -5.66 -15.09 1.24
C ASN A 3 -6.72 -14.14 0.66
N ASP A 4 -6.65 -12.84 0.98
CA ASP A 4 -7.59 -11.83 0.48
C ASP A 4 -7.55 -11.65 -1.06
N PHE A 5 -6.57 -12.25 -1.74
CA PHE A 5 -6.49 -12.32 -3.21
C PHE A 5 -7.31 -13.45 -3.84
N GLU A 6 -7.88 -14.38 -3.05
CA GLU A 6 -8.62 -15.55 -3.57
C GLU A 6 -10.16 -15.47 -3.40
N GLY A 7 -10.69 -14.33 -2.95
CA GLY A 7 -12.13 -14.11 -2.70
C GLY A 7 -12.89 -13.37 -3.81
N LEU A 8 -14.23 -13.27 -3.68
CA LEU A 8 -15.06 -12.34 -4.46
C LEU A 8 -14.53 -10.92 -4.25
N GLY A 9 -13.90 -10.36 -5.29
CA GLY A 9 -13.15 -9.11 -5.20
C GLY A 9 -13.99 -7.96 -4.66
N ARG A 10 -13.52 -7.32 -3.58
CA ARG A 10 -14.09 -6.06 -3.11
C ARG A 10 -13.79 -4.95 -4.10
N GLN A 11 -14.68 -3.96 -4.22
CA GLN A 11 -14.43 -2.79 -5.05
C GLN A 11 -13.19 -2.05 -4.59
N LEU A 12 -12.38 -1.55 -5.52
CA LEU A 12 -11.16 -0.77 -5.20
C LEU A 12 -11.46 0.49 -4.37
N ALA A 13 -12.64 1.09 -4.56
CA ALA A 13 -13.06 2.28 -3.84
C ALA A 13 -13.51 2.00 -2.39
N SER A 14 -13.68 0.72 -2.01
CA SER A 14 -14.17 0.37 -0.68
C SER A 14 -13.05 0.50 0.35
N ARG A 15 -13.32 1.22 1.45
CA ARG A 15 -12.34 1.43 2.53
C ARG A 15 -12.00 0.15 3.31
N ASP A 16 -12.91 -0.80 3.28
CA ASP A 16 -12.72 -2.13 3.85
C ASP A 16 -12.05 -3.10 2.85
N ASN A 17 -11.58 -2.61 1.70
CA ASN A 17 -10.74 -3.39 0.79
C ASN A 17 -9.27 -3.28 1.22
N HIS A 18 -8.77 -4.33 1.87
CA HIS A 18 -7.42 -4.38 2.41
C HIS A 18 -6.38 -4.95 1.44
N ALA A 19 -6.80 -5.36 0.23
CA ALA A 19 -5.95 -5.99 -0.78
C ALA A 19 -5.49 -5.02 -1.89
N LEU A 20 -4.99 -3.84 -1.50
CA LEU A 20 -4.51 -2.83 -2.46
C LEU A 20 -2.98 -2.85 -2.57
N ILE A 21 -2.45 -3.10 -3.78
CA ILE A 21 -1.03 -2.95 -4.09
C ILE A 21 -0.85 -1.61 -4.83
N LEU A 22 -0.09 -0.69 -4.22
CA LEU A 22 0.25 0.60 -4.82
C LEU A 22 1.63 0.49 -5.48
N VAL A 23 1.72 0.80 -6.78
CA VAL A 23 2.99 0.89 -7.51
C VAL A 23 3.29 2.37 -7.77
N GLY A 24 4.38 2.86 -7.19
CA GLY A 24 4.80 4.25 -7.32
C GLY A 24 6.30 4.39 -7.54
N ARG A 25 6.71 5.54 -8.10
CA ARG A 25 8.12 5.90 -8.28
C ARG A 25 8.55 6.85 -7.16
N LEU A 26 9.63 6.52 -6.46
CA LEU A 26 10.26 7.45 -5.51
C LEU A 26 10.81 8.68 -6.25
N ARG A 27 10.70 9.86 -5.63
CA ARG A 27 11.34 11.08 -6.12
C ARG A 27 12.86 10.90 -6.21
N PRO A 28 13.55 11.56 -7.16
CA PRO A 28 15.01 11.51 -7.24
C PRO A 28 15.67 11.85 -5.89
N GLY A 29 16.68 11.09 -5.49
CA GLY A 29 17.41 11.29 -4.23
C GLY A 29 16.73 10.74 -2.97
N ILE A 30 15.51 10.21 -3.05
CA ILE A 30 14.85 9.55 -1.93
C ILE A 30 15.28 8.08 -1.86
N SER A 31 15.88 7.69 -0.74
CA SER A 31 16.18 6.29 -0.43
C SER A 31 14.92 5.55 0.03
N GLU A 32 14.90 4.22 -0.12
CA GLU A 32 13.80 3.38 0.36
C GLU A 32 13.48 3.63 1.84
N LYS A 33 14.51 3.66 2.69
CA LYS A 33 14.37 3.95 4.13
C LYS A 33 13.70 5.30 4.40
N SER A 34 14.03 6.33 3.62
CA SER A 34 13.40 7.65 3.76
C SER A 34 11.95 7.63 3.28
N GLY A 35 11.66 6.90 2.20
CA GLY A 35 10.29 6.67 1.74
C GLY A 35 9.44 5.95 2.79
N ASP A 36 9.98 4.89 3.39
CA ASP A 36 9.31 4.09 4.41
C ASP A 36 8.97 4.94 5.66
N ALA A 37 9.91 5.77 6.11
CA ALA A 37 9.69 6.70 7.22
C ALA A 37 8.59 7.74 6.89
N GLN A 38 8.59 8.29 5.67
CA GLN A 38 7.55 9.22 5.23
C GLN A 38 6.17 8.56 5.19
N LEU A 39 6.07 7.34 4.65
CA LEU A 39 4.80 6.61 4.57
C LEU A 39 4.30 6.13 5.94
N THR A 40 5.20 5.83 6.87
CA THR A 40 4.84 5.53 8.27
C THR A 40 4.12 6.71 8.93
N ALA A 41 4.59 7.94 8.68
CA ALA A 41 3.94 9.14 9.18
C ALA A 41 2.54 9.32 8.57
N VAL A 42 2.37 9.00 7.27
CA VAL A 42 1.06 9.04 6.60
C VAL A 42 0.10 8.02 7.21
N ALA A 43 0.54 6.76 7.40
CA ALA A 43 -0.29 5.73 8.05
C ALA A 43 -0.75 6.18 9.45
N SER A 44 0.15 6.78 10.23
CA SER A 44 -0.17 7.32 11.56
C SER A 44 -1.21 8.44 11.51
N GLN A 45 -1.16 9.32 10.51
CA GLN A 45 -2.16 10.38 10.31
C GLN A 45 -3.51 9.80 9.86
N MET A 46 -3.49 8.79 8.98
CA MET A 46 -4.70 8.10 8.52
C MET A 46 -5.41 7.37 9.67
N ALA A 47 -4.66 6.69 10.54
CA ALA A 47 -5.21 6.05 11.74
C ALA A 47 -5.88 7.05 12.69
N LYS A 48 -5.31 8.26 12.83
CA LYS A 48 -5.91 9.34 13.64
C LYS A 48 -7.18 9.92 13.01
N ALA A 49 -7.20 10.08 11.69
CA ALA A 49 -8.33 10.67 10.97
C ALA A 49 -9.51 9.70 10.79
N TYR A 50 -9.24 8.41 10.62
CA TYR A 50 -10.22 7.35 10.37
C TYR A 50 -9.94 6.12 11.24
N PRO A 51 -10.14 6.22 12.56
CA PRO A 51 -9.75 5.15 13.49
C PRO A 51 -10.54 3.86 13.32
N GLY A 52 -11.77 3.91 12.79
CA GLY A 52 -12.57 2.71 12.53
C GLY A 52 -12.03 1.87 11.38
N GLU A 53 -11.54 2.53 10.34
CA GLU A 53 -11.18 1.90 9.07
C GLU A 53 -9.66 1.71 8.90
N ASN A 54 -8.84 2.60 9.46
CA ASN A 54 -7.43 2.73 9.08
C ASN A 54 -6.44 2.47 10.23
N LYS A 55 -6.90 2.16 11.45
CA LYS A 55 -6.01 1.98 12.61
C LYS A 55 -4.94 0.87 12.45
N ASP A 56 -5.27 -0.15 11.66
CA ASP A 56 -4.38 -1.30 11.41
C ASP A 56 -3.76 -1.27 10.00
N GLN A 57 -3.92 -0.16 9.27
CA GLN A 57 -3.34 -0.01 7.94
C GLN A 57 -1.91 0.50 8.03
N THR A 58 -1.02 -0.13 7.25
CA THR A 58 0.39 0.22 7.15
C THR A 58 0.82 0.32 5.70
N PHE A 59 1.96 0.98 5.47
CA PHE A 59 2.61 1.07 4.17
C PHE A 59 4.02 0.52 4.29
N ILE A 60 4.47 -0.19 3.25
CA ILE A 60 5.81 -0.73 3.16
C ILE A 60 6.35 -0.41 1.77
N VAL A 61 7.53 0.20 1.71
CA VAL A 61 8.27 0.44 0.47
C VAL A 61 9.17 -0.76 0.20
N ARG A 62 9.00 -1.37 -0.97
CA ARG A 62 9.90 -2.41 -1.47
C ARG A 62 10.23 -2.15 -2.94
N PRO A 63 11.46 -2.44 -3.38
CA PRO A 63 11.80 -2.36 -4.79
C PRO A 63 10.94 -3.36 -5.58
N LEU A 64 10.47 -2.91 -6.73
CA LEU A 64 9.66 -3.71 -7.64
C LEU A 64 10.56 -4.77 -8.30
N SER A 65 10.33 -6.05 -8.00
CA SER A 65 11.02 -7.14 -8.68
C SER A 65 10.79 -7.06 -10.18
N ARG A 66 11.88 -7.07 -10.98
CA ARG A 66 11.80 -7.02 -12.45
C ARG A 66 11.18 -8.29 -13.07
N LEU A 67 11.04 -9.35 -12.30
CA LEU A 67 10.45 -10.62 -12.73
C LEU A 67 8.96 -10.62 -12.38
N GLY A 68 8.09 -10.31 -13.35
CA GLY A 68 6.66 -10.66 -13.26
C GLY A 68 5.63 -9.61 -13.63
N ILE A 69 6.03 -8.38 -13.99
CA ILE A 69 5.06 -7.33 -14.35
C ILE A 69 5.26 -6.98 -15.82
N THR A 70 4.46 -7.61 -16.70
CA THR A 70 4.32 -7.15 -18.07
C THR A 70 3.52 -5.84 -18.03
N PRO A 71 4.05 -4.69 -18.50
CA PRO A 71 3.25 -3.48 -18.58
C PRO A 71 2.06 -3.71 -19.54
N PRO A 72 0.86 -3.17 -19.25
CA PRO A 72 -0.21 -3.18 -20.23
C PRO A 72 0.25 -2.44 -21.49
N ARG A 73 -0.05 -3.02 -22.66
CA ARG A 73 0.20 -2.40 -23.97
C ARG A 73 -0.67 -1.17 -24.17
#